data_AF-A0A3N5YQ29-F1
#
_entry.id   AF-A0A3N5YQ29-F1
#
_cell.length_a   1.000
_cell.length_b   1.000
_cell.length_c   1.000
_cell.angle_alpha   90.00
_cell.angle_beta   90.00
_cell.angle_gamma   90.00
#
_symmetry.space_group_name_H-M   'P 1'
#
loop_
_entity.id
_entity.type
_entity.pdbx_description
1 polymer ?
#
loop_
_entity_poly.entity_id
_entity_poly.type
_entity_poly.pdbx_seq_one_letter_code
_entity_poly.pdbx_strand_id
1 'polypeptide(L)'
;MKILLTNDDGIHAEGLWALHARLSRRHDVTVIAPDRERTAVSHGITLHQPLRAVPVAVNGGGGVAVNGTPADCVKLGILEILKSKPDLVVAGLNPGANVGVNIAYSGTVAAAKEAALSDIPAIAASMEGRG
;
A
#
# COMPACT_ATOMS: atom_id res chain seq x y z
N MET A 1 7.16 -7.20 14.74
CA MET A 1 6.29 -7.56 13.62
C MET A 1 6.91 -7.04 12.35
N LYS A 2 6.78 -7.79 11.26
CA LYS A 2 7.08 -7.41 9.89
C LYS A 2 5.81 -6.84 9.26
N ILE A 3 5.84 -5.58 8.88
CA ILE A 3 4.69 -4.87 8.32
C ILE A 3 4.99 -4.54 6.87
N LEU A 4 4.08 -4.91 5.98
CA LEU A 4 4.05 -4.38 4.62
C LEU A 4 3.17 -3.13 4.61
N LEU A 5 3.74 -2.00 4.20
CA LEU A 5 3.07 -0.71 4.11
C LEU A 5 2.90 -0.29 2.64
N THR A 6 1.68 0.11 2.27
CA THR A 6 1.32 0.51 0.90
C THR A 6 0.25 1.61 0.90
N ASN A 7 -0.14 2.13 -0.25
CA ASN A 7 -1.25 3.08 -0.45
C ASN A 7 -1.71 3.11 -1.92
N ASP A 8 -2.66 4.00 -2.23
CA ASP A 8 -3.11 4.34 -3.57
C ASP A 8 -2.68 5.72 -4.08
N ASP A 9 -2.23 6.63 -3.20
CA ASP A 9 -1.65 7.92 -3.61
C ASP A 9 -0.23 7.80 -4.21
N GLY A 10 0.38 6.62 -4.07
CA GLY A 10 1.71 6.29 -4.58
C GLY A 10 2.86 6.53 -3.60
N ILE A 11 4.05 6.08 -3.99
CA ILE A 11 5.24 6.02 -3.13
C ILE A 11 5.78 7.39 -2.71
N HIS A 12 5.37 8.46 -3.36
CA HIS A 12 5.79 9.82 -3.01
C HIS A 12 4.84 10.51 -2.02
N ALA A 13 3.73 9.88 -1.65
CA ALA A 13 2.71 10.49 -0.80
C ALA A 13 3.19 10.72 0.63
N GLU A 14 2.96 11.92 1.16
CA GLU A 14 3.37 12.27 2.53
C GLU A 14 2.70 11.38 3.60
N GLY A 15 1.42 11.04 3.41
CA GLY A 15 0.65 10.19 4.33
C GLY A 15 1.26 8.78 4.51
N LEU A 16 1.80 8.21 3.43
CA LEU A 16 2.51 6.92 3.45
C LEU A 16 3.77 7.02 4.34
N TRP A 17 4.57 8.05 4.13
CA TRP A 17 5.82 8.23 4.87
C TRP A 17 5.60 8.66 6.32
N ALA A 18 4.52 9.37 6.62
CA ALA A 18 4.10 9.66 7.98
C ALA A 18 3.75 8.36 8.76
N LEU A 19 3.01 7.44 8.14
CA LEU A 19 2.76 6.12 8.73
C LEU A 19 4.05 5.31 8.89
N HIS A 20 4.90 5.28 7.87
CA HIS A 20 6.20 4.63 7.94
C HIS A 20 7.00 5.13 9.14
N ALA A 21 7.19 6.45 9.26
CA ALA A 21 7.95 7.05 10.36
C ALA A 21 7.37 6.67 11.74
N ARG A 22 6.05 6.51 11.86
CA ARG A 22 5.41 6.13 13.13
C ARG A 22 5.54 4.65 13.46
N LEU A 23 5.33 3.78 12.47
CA LEU A 23 5.34 2.31 12.62
C LEU A 23 6.77 1.77 12.78
N SER A 24 7.73 2.32 12.04
CA SER A 24 9.15 1.91 12.05
C SER A 24 9.84 2.15 13.40
N ARG A 25 9.21 2.90 14.33
CA ARG A 25 9.71 3.06 15.71
C ARG A 25 9.65 1.78 16.54
N ARG A 26 8.83 0.80 16.15
CA ARG A 26 8.59 -0.44 16.93
C ARG A 26 8.52 -1.71 16.07
N HIS A 27 8.50 -1.57 14.75
CA HIS A 27 8.25 -2.67 13.82
C HIS A 27 9.22 -2.60 12.64
N ASP A 28 9.42 -3.73 11.99
CA ASP A 28 10.17 -3.83 10.74
C ASP A 28 9.19 -3.54 9.60
N VAL A 29 9.32 -2.38 8.95
CA VAL A 29 8.34 -1.88 7.96
C VAL A 29 8.99 -1.86 6.59
N THR A 30 8.41 -2.60 5.65
CA THR A 30 8.78 -2.53 4.24
C THR A 30 7.72 -1.76 3.47
N VAL A 31 8.13 -0.73 2.73
CA VAL A 31 7.23 0.08 1.90
C VAL A 31 7.25 -0.45 0.47
N ILE A 32 6.07 -0.84 -0.05
CA ILE A 32 5.87 -1.20 -1.45
C ILE A 32 4.60 -0.51 -1.93
N ALA A 33 4.73 0.41 -2.88
CA ALA A 33 3.64 1.28 -3.27
C ALA A 33 3.68 1.60 -4.78
N PRO A 34 2.56 2.05 -5.36
CA PRO A 34 2.53 2.47 -6.75
C PRO A 34 3.56 3.56 -7.08
N ASP A 35 4.10 3.54 -8.29
CA ASP A 35 5.06 4.56 -8.78
C ASP A 35 4.43 5.95 -8.97
N ARG A 36 3.11 6.02 -9.02
CA ARG A 36 2.28 7.22 -9.20
C ARG A 36 0.93 7.02 -8.52
N GLU A 37 0.16 8.09 -8.37
CA GLU A 37 -1.22 8.01 -7.88
C GLU A 37 -2.07 7.06 -8.74
N ARG A 38 -2.87 6.22 -8.06
CA ARG A 38 -3.80 5.24 -8.65
C ARG A 38 -5.19 5.42 -8.04
N THR A 39 -5.80 6.59 -8.25
CA THR A 39 -7.16 6.87 -7.78
C THR A 39 -8.21 6.05 -8.53
N ALA A 40 -9.27 5.66 -7.81
CA ALA A 40 -10.45 4.95 -8.33
C ALA A 40 -10.17 3.63 -9.07
N VAL A 41 -9.02 2.99 -8.85
CA VAL A 41 -8.69 1.70 -9.47
C VAL A 41 -9.42 0.52 -8.85
N SER A 42 -10.15 0.71 -7.74
CA SER A 42 -10.82 -0.36 -6.99
C SER A 42 -9.84 -1.53 -6.73
N HIS A 43 -10.29 -2.78 -6.83
CA HIS A 43 -9.47 -3.99 -6.79
C HIS A 43 -8.97 -4.40 -8.17
N GLY A 44 -8.40 -3.44 -8.91
CA GLY A 44 -7.73 -3.72 -10.18
C GLY A 44 -6.49 -4.62 -9.98
N ILE A 45 -6.24 -5.52 -10.93
CA ILE A 45 -5.03 -6.35 -11.00
C ILE A 45 -4.44 -6.20 -12.40
N THR A 46 -3.13 -6.03 -12.49
CA THR A 46 -2.45 -5.85 -13.77
C THR A 46 -2.16 -7.21 -14.42
N LEU A 47 -2.88 -7.55 -15.50
CA LEU A 47 -2.71 -8.82 -16.22
C LEU A 47 -2.07 -8.69 -17.60
N HIS A 48 -2.23 -7.53 -18.25
CA HIS A 48 -1.91 -7.35 -19.67
C HIS A 48 -0.56 -6.69 -19.93
N GLN A 49 0.19 -6.35 -18.88
CA GLN A 49 1.52 -5.78 -18.99
C GLN A 49 2.43 -6.29 -17.87
N PRO A 50 3.75 -6.37 -18.10
CA PRO A 50 4.69 -6.75 -17.05
C PRO A 50 4.70 -5.72 -15.91
N LEU A 51 4.68 -6.23 -14.69
CA LEU A 51 4.96 -5.43 -13.50
C LEU A 51 6.48 -5.24 -13.34
N ARG A 52 6.87 -4.05 -12.87
CA ARG A 52 8.24 -3.64 -12.59
C ARG A 52 8.28 -3.10 -11.16
N ALA A 53 9.24 -3.59 -10.39
CA ALA A 53 9.51 -3.16 -9.04
C ALA A 53 10.89 -2.49 -8.99
N VAL A 54 10.95 -1.24 -8.54
CA VAL A 54 12.17 -0.42 -8.54
C VAL A 54 12.45 0.07 -7.12
N PRO A 55 13.61 -0.25 -6.53
CA PRO A 55 14.01 0.34 -5.25
C PRO A 55 14.14 1.86 -5.37
N VAL A 56 13.60 2.61 -4.41
CA VAL A 56 13.65 4.06 -4.35
C VAL A 56 14.00 4.54 -2.94
N ALA A 57 14.57 5.74 -2.86
CA ALA A 57 14.77 6.46 -1.61
C ALA A 57 13.98 7.77 -1.65
N VAL A 58 13.02 7.94 -0.74
CA VAL A 58 12.06 9.06 -0.73
C VAL A 58 11.80 9.47 0.72
N ASN A 59 11.68 10.77 0.99
CA ASN A 59 11.34 11.32 2.31
C ASN A 59 12.17 10.76 3.48
N GLY A 60 13.45 10.47 3.22
CA GLY A 60 14.39 9.93 4.22
C GLY A 60 14.24 8.44 4.52
N GLY A 61 13.40 7.71 3.77
CA GLY A 61 13.23 6.25 3.87
C GLY A 61 13.46 5.52 2.53
N GLY A 62 13.59 4.20 2.59
CA GLY A 62 13.69 3.33 1.42
C GLY A 62 12.38 2.57 1.17
N GLY A 63 12.04 2.35 -0.10
CA GLY A 63 10.85 1.59 -0.50
C GLY A 63 10.99 1.01 -1.90
N VAL A 64 9.94 0.33 -2.36
CA VAL A 64 9.88 -0.26 -3.70
C VAL A 64 8.69 0.33 -4.46
N ALA A 65 8.97 1.05 -5.54
CA ALA A 65 7.98 1.60 -6.44
C ALA A 65 7.54 0.54 -7.45
N VAL A 66 6.24 0.36 -7.64
CA VAL A 66 5.65 -0.63 -8.55
C VAL A 66 4.79 0.07 -9.61
N ASN A 67 4.97 -0.25 -10.89
CA ASN A 67 4.15 0.32 -11.99
C ASN A 67 2.72 -0.28 -12.09
N GLY A 68 2.18 -0.78 -10.98
CA GLY A 68 0.89 -1.47 -10.90
C GLY A 68 -0.12 -0.74 -10.02
N THR A 69 -1.15 -1.47 -9.60
CA THR A 69 -2.17 -1.04 -8.65
C THR A 69 -1.73 -1.30 -7.19
N PRO A 70 -2.45 -0.78 -6.19
CA PRO A 70 -2.19 -1.10 -4.78
C PRO A 70 -2.30 -2.60 -4.47
N ALA A 71 -3.25 -3.30 -5.10
CA ALA A 71 -3.38 -4.75 -4.95
C ALA A 71 -2.17 -5.49 -5.57
N ASP A 72 -1.67 -5.05 -6.73
CA ASP A 72 -0.44 -5.59 -7.32
C ASP A 72 0.77 -5.39 -6.39
N CYS A 73 0.86 -4.24 -5.71
CA CYS A 73 1.93 -3.96 -4.73
C CYS A 73 1.91 -4.96 -3.57
N VAL A 74 0.73 -5.27 -3.04
CA VAL A 74 0.56 -6.28 -1.98
C VAL A 74 0.91 -7.67 -2.50
N LYS A 75 0.39 -8.04 -3.68
CA LYS A 75 0.64 -9.36 -4.27
C LYS A 75 2.13 -9.60 -4.53
N LEU A 76 2.78 -8.68 -5.25
CA LEU A 76 4.22 -8.76 -5.53
C LEU A 76 5.04 -8.70 -4.25
N GLY A 77 4.60 -7.88 -3.29
CA GLY A 77 5.19 -7.81 -1.96
C GLY A 77 5.28 -9.19 -1.32
N ILE A 78 4.15 -9.88 -1.25
CA ILE A 78 4.05 -11.18 -0.59
C ILE A 78 4.77 -12.28 -1.37
N LEU A 79 4.64 -12.30 -2.70
CA LEU A 79 5.11 -13.42 -3.52
C LEU A 79 6.60 -13.32 -3.88
N GLU A 80 7.11 -12.12 -4.18
CA GLU A 80 8.40 -11.96 -4.87
C GLU A 80 9.38 -11.03 -4.15
N ILE A 81 8.89 -9.98 -3.49
CA ILE A 81 9.76 -8.90 -2.95
C ILE A 81 10.16 -9.18 -1.50
N LEU A 82 9.22 -9.58 -0.65
CA LEU A 82 9.49 -9.84 0.76
C LEU A 82 10.21 -11.19 0.93
N LYS A 83 11.23 -11.22 1.80
CA LYS A 83 11.96 -12.46 2.13
C LYS A 83 11.12 -13.45 2.95
N SER A 84 10.01 -12.99 3.52
CA SER A 84 9.11 -13.79 4.36
C SER A 84 7.73 -13.13 4.41
N LYS A 85 6.68 -13.93 4.60
CA LYS A 85 5.31 -13.46 4.80
C LYS A 85 5.26 -12.37 5.90
N PRO A 86 4.61 -11.22 5.66
CA PRO A 86 4.45 -10.18 6.68
C PRO A 86 3.42 -10.62 7.73
N ASP A 87 3.54 -10.08 8.94
CA ASP A 87 2.60 -10.31 10.04
C ASP A 87 1.32 -9.44 9.86
N LEU A 88 1.44 -8.32 9.18
CA LEU A 88 0.38 -7.33 8.97
C LEU A 88 0.60 -6.55 7.67
N VAL A 89 -0.47 -6.24 6.97
CA VAL A 89 -0.48 -5.25 5.87
C VAL A 89 -1.21 -3.98 6.32
N VAL A 90 -0.60 -2.83 6.09
CA VAL A 90 -1.22 -1.52 6.33
C VAL A 90 -1.29 -0.76 5.01
N ALA A 91 -2.49 -0.36 4.61
CA ALA A 91 -2.73 0.48 3.43
C ALA A 91 -3.17 1.88 3.87
N GLY A 92 -2.42 2.91 3.46
CA GLY A 92 -2.68 4.31 3.80
C GLY A 92 -1.41 5.12 4.04
N LEU A 93 -1.49 6.32 4.64
CA LEU A 93 -2.70 7.03 5.06
C LEU A 93 -3.30 7.80 3.88
N ASN A 94 -4.49 7.40 3.43
CA ASN A 94 -5.17 8.05 2.31
C ASN A 94 -5.84 9.36 2.75
N PRO A 95 -5.67 10.48 2.03
CA PRO A 95 -6.43 11.70 2.25
C PRO A 95 -7.86 11.53 1.73
N GLY A 96 -8.85 11.83 2.56
CA GLY A 96 -10.26 11.66 2.22
C GLY A 96 -10.85 10.34 2.72
N ALA A 97 -12.10 10.42 3.18
CA ALA A 97 -12.77 9.31 3.85
C ALA A 97 -13.23 8.22 2.85
N ASN A 98 -12.73 7.00 3.04
CA ASN A 98 -13.22 5.81 2.36
C ASN A 98 -14.32 5.13 3.19
N VAL A 99 -15.54 5.69 3.15
CA VAL A 99 -16.70 5.23 3.93
C VAL A 99 -17.90 4.89 3.05
N GLY A 100 -18.77 4.01 3.54
CA GLY A 100 -19.99 3.61 2.82
C GLY A 100 -19.71 3.01 1.45
N VAL A 101 -20.39 3.50 0.42
CA VAL A 101 -20.26 2.98 -0.95
C VAL A 101 -18.89 3.26 -1.59
N ASN A 102 -18.16 4.27 -1.11
CA ASN A 102 -16.85 4.65 -1.66
C ASN A 102 -15.79 3.56 -1.43
N ILE A 103 -16.00 2.69 -0.44
CA ILE A 103 -15.18 1.50 -0.16
C ILE A 103 -15.06 0.59 -1.39
N ALA A 104 -16.07 0.57 -2.26
CA ALA A 104 -16.05 -0.25 -3.47
C ALA A 104 -15.02 0.22 -4.52
N TYR A 105 -14.64 1.49 -4.50
CA TYR A 105 -13.74 2.10 -5.50
C TYR A 105 -12.36 2.45 -4.93
N SER A 106 -12.16 2.28 -3.62
CA SER A 106 -10.93 2.64 -2.92
C SER A 106 -9.79 1.66 -3.21
N GLY A 107 -8.67 2.19 -3.71
CA GLY A 107 -7.43 1.46 -3.88
C GLY A 107 -6.81 1.11 -2.52
N THR A 108 -6.93 1.99 -1.52
CA THR A 108 -6.51 1.72 -0.14
C THR A 108 -7.18 0.46 0.42
N VAL A 109 -8.51 0.35 0.26
CA VAL A 109 -9.27 -0.81 0.73
C VAL A 109 -8.93 -2.06 -0.08
N ALA A 110 -8.77 -1.92 -1.39
CA ALA A 110 -8.42 -3.05 -2.26
C ALA A 110 -7.08 -3.69 -1.86
N ALA A 111 -6.07 -2.88 -1.52
CA ALA A 111 -4.80 -3.40 -1.00
C ALA A 111 -4.99 -4.23 0.29
N ALA A 112 -5.78 -3.72 1.24
CA ALA A 112 -6.09 -4.47 2.46
C ALA A 112 -6.89 -5.76 2.18
N LYS A 113 -7.81 -5.73 1.21
CA LYS A 113 -8.53 -6.94 0.76
C LYS A 113 -7.60 -7.98 0.14
N GLU A 114 -6.65 -7.57 -0.70
CA GLU A 114 -5.68 -8.49 -1.31
C GLU A 114 -4.81 -9.20 -0.26
N ALA A 115 -4.43 -8.48 0.79
CA ALA A 115 -3.74 -9.06 1.94
C ALA A 115 -4.61 -10.08 2.68
N ALA A 116 -5.89 -9.75 2.92
CA ALA A 116 -6.84 -10.67 3.56
C ALA A 116 -7.07 -11.94 2.73
N LEU A 117 -7.13 -11.84 1.39
CA LEU A 117 -7.19 -12.99 0.48
C LEU A 117 -5.95 -13.90 0.56
N SER A 118 -4.84 -13.39 1.11
CA SER A 118 -3.59 -14.12 1.33
C SER A 118 -3.43 -14.61 2.78
N ASP A 119 -4.52 -14.62 3.55
CA ASP A 119 -4.56 -14.95 4.98
C ASP A 119 -3.56 -14.12 5.80
N ILE A 120 -3.53 -12.81 5.55
CA ILE A 120 -2.72 -11.84 6.30
C ILE A 120 -3.66 -10.80 6.91
N PRO A 121 -3.57 -10.55 8.23
CA PRO A 121 -4.29 -9.45 8.87
C PRO A 121 -3.99 -8.12 8.15
N ALA A 122 -5.01 -7.29 7.92
CA ALA A 122 -4.86 -6.08 7.13
C ALA A 122 -5.66 -4.90 7.69
N ILE A 123 -5.11 -3.69 7.53
CA ILE A 123 -5.74 -2.43 7.91
C ILE A 123 -5.74 -1.50 6.70
N ALA A 124 -6.90 -0.93 6.38
CA ALA A 124 -6.99 0.25 5.50
C ALA A 124 -7.24 1.49 6.37
N ALA A 125 -6.39 2.50 6.25
CA ALA A 125 -6.45 3.72 7.04
C ALA A 125 -6.61 4.94 6.12
N SER A 126 -7.60 5.77 6.44
CA SER A 126 -7.87 7.02 5.73
C SER A 126 -8.16 8.13 6.75
N MET A 127 -7.81 9.36 6.40
CA MET A 127 -8.08 10.54 7.24
C MET A 127 -9.15 11.41 6.59
N GLU A 128 -10.04 11.95 7.42
CA GLU A 128 -10.98 12.98 6.97
C GLU A 128 -10.19 14.25 6.61
N GLY A 129 -10.28 14.68 5.35
CA GLY A 129 -9.71 15.94 4.91
C GLY A 129 -10.48 17.10 5.53
N ARG A 130 -9.78 18.14 5.98
CA ARG A 130 -10.43 19.41 6.31
C ARG A 130 -10.83 20.08 5.00
N GLY A 131 -12.13 20.10 4.71
CA GLY A 131 -12.70 20.99 3.69
C GLY A 131 -12.60 22.47 4.09
#